data_AF-A0AAV3K543-F1
#
_entry.id   AF-A0AAV3K543-F1
#
_cell.length_a   1.000
_cell.length_b   1.000
_cell.length_c   1.000
_cell.angle_alpha   90.00
_cell.angle_beta   90.00
_cell.angle_gamma   90.00
#
_symmetry.space_group_name_H-M   'P 1'
#
loop_
_entity.id
_entity.type
_entity.pdbx_description
1 polymer ?
#
loop_
_entity_poly.entity_id
_entity_poly.type
_entity_poly.pdbx_seq_one_letter_code
_entity_poly.pdbx_strand_id
1 'polypeptide(L)'
;MLLFLTAGLGSGSTFQMIAVIFRGLTVERVTSEGGGEDEAQRSAVTDTAAALGFISAIGAIGGFFIPKAFGTSLAMTGSPAGAMKIFVVFYIACVVITWLCYGRKTRS
;
A
#
# COMPACT_ATOMS: atom_id res chain seq x y z
N MET A 1 -16.94 5.45 -13.97
CA MET A 1 -16.54 6.56 -13.06
C MET A 1 -16.38 6.10 -11.63
N LEU A 2 -17.35 5.38 -11.03
CA LEU A 2 -17.24 4.88 -9.66
C LEU A 2 -15.95 4.06 -9.40
N LEU A 3 -15.59 3.13 -10.29
CA LEU A 3 -14.39 2.29 -10.15
C LEU A 3 -13.07 3.07 -10.17
N PHE A 4 -12.99 4.16 -10.94
CA PHE A 4 -11.82 5.04 -10.97
C PHE A 4 -11.75 5.93 -9.72
N LEU A 5 -12.90 6.41 -9.24
CA LEU A 5 -13.01 7.14 -7.98
C LEU A 5 -12.60 6.28 -6.79
N THR A 6 -13.07 5.04 -6.70
CA THR A 6 -12.69 4.12 -5.61
C THR A 6 -11.23 3.73 -5.67
N ALA A 7 -10.65 3.56 -6.87
CA ALA A 7 -9.22 3.32 -7.02
C ALA A 7 -8.38 4.54 -6.58
N GLY A 8 -8.82 5.76 -6.94
CA GLY A 8 -8.17 7.00 -6.51
C GLY A 8 -8.23 7.24 -5.01
N LEU A 9 -9.41 7.08 -4.41
CA LEU A 9 -9.63 7.15 -2.95
C LEU A 9 -8.83 6.09 -2.19
N GLY A 10 -8.80 4.85 -2.69
CA GLY A 10 -8.03 3.75 -2.11
C GLY A 10 -6.52 4.02 -2.14
N SER A 11 -6.02 4.58 -3.24
CA SER A 11 -4.60 4.95 -3.36
C SER A 11 -4.24 6.06 -2.38
N GLY A 12 -4.98 7.18 -2.40
CA GLY A 12 -4.69 8.33 -1.53
C GLY A 12 -4.76 7.98 -0.03
N SER A 13 -5.76 7.21 0.38
CA SER A 13 -5.88 6.76 1.78
C SER A 13 -4.73 5.84 2.20
N THR A 14 -4.29 4.92 1.33
CA THR A 14 -3.16 4.03 1.63
C THR A 14 -1.84 4.80 1.75
N PHE A 15 -1.57 5.76 0.85
CA PHE A 15 -0.38 6.61 0.92
C PHE A 15 -0.35 7.46 2.20
N GLN A 16 -1.48 8.07 2.57
CA GLN A 16 -1.61 8.82 3.83
C GLN A 16 -1.42 7.91 5.05
N MET A 17 -2.04 6.72 5.02
CA MET A 17 -1.94 5.75 6.10
C MET A 17 -0.48 5.34 6.34
N ILE A 18 0.25 4.97 5.29
CA ILE A 18 1.68 4.63 5.37
C ILE A 18 2.49 5.80 5.93
N ALA A 19 2.25 7.01 5.42
CA ALA A 19 2.98 8.20 5.85
C ALA A 19 2.83 8.47 7.34
N VAL A 20 1.61 8.33 7.88
CA VAL A 20 1.33 8.53 9.31
C VAL A 20 1.97 7.44 10.17
N ILE A 21 1.89 6.16 9.78
CA ILE A 21 2.51 5.07 10.55
C ILE A 21 4.02 5.23 10.58
N PHE A 22 4.67 5.36 9.41
CA PHE A 22 6.13 5.35 9.31
C PHE A 22 6.71 6.53 10.08
N ARG A 23 6.08 7.69 9.96
CA ARG A 23 6.47 8.87 10.71
C ARG A 23 6.33 8.66 12.22
N GLY A 24 5.23 8.05 12.68
CA GLY A 24 5.04 7.70 14.09
C GLY A 24 6.08 6.72 14.62
N LEU A 25 6.36 5.64 13.86
CA LEU A 25 7.35 4.63 14.22
C LEU A 25 8.77 5.20 14.28
N THR A 26 9.16 6.04 13.32
CA THR A 26 10.50 6.65 13.31
C THR A 26 10.66 7.66 14.44
N VAL A 27 9.63 8.47 14.74
CA VAL A 27 9.67 9.39 15.89
C VAL A 27 9.82 8.61 17.19
N GLU A 28 8.99 7.58 17.41
CA GLU A 28 9.08 6.73 18.61
C GLU A 28 10.47 6.08 18.75
N ARG A 29 11.02 5.58 17.64
CA ARG A 29 12.36 4.98 17.61
C ARG A 29 13.44 5.98 18.02
N VAL A 30 13.49 7.16 17.39
CA VAL A 30 14.53 8.17 17.68
C VAL A 30 14.39 8.72 19.09
N THR A 31 13.17 8.92 19.59
CA THR A 31 12.93 9.30 20.98
C THR A 31 13.38 8.20 21.95
N SER A 32 13.15 6.92 21.64
CA SER A 32 13.60 5.80 22.48
C SER A 32 15.12 5.63 22.53
N GLU A 33 15.82 6.06 21.49
CA GLU A 33 17.30 6.09 21.41
C GLU A 33 17.90 7.34 22.08
N GLY A 34 17.07 8.23 22.63
CA GLY A 34 17.50 9.45 23.33
C GLY A 34 17.78 10.65 22.41
N GLY A 35 17.34 10.59 21.14
CA GLY A 35 17.50 11.68 20.17
C GLY A 35 16.58 12.87 20.44
N GLY A 36 17.01 14.06 20.05
CA GLY A 36 16.23 15.30 20.17
C GLY A 36 15.03 15.35 19.21
N GLU A 37 14.03 16.16 19.56
CA GLU A 37 12.77 16.29 18.77
C GLU A 37 13.01 16.73 17.32
N ASP A 38 13.99 17.61 17.10
CA ASP A 38 14.39 18.07 15.75
C ASP A 38 14.98 16.95 14.89
N GLU A 39 15.78 16.07 15.50
CA GLU A 39 16.40 14.94 14.82
C GLU A 39 15.38 13.82 14.53
N ALA A 40 14.47 13.58 15.48
CA ALA A 40 13.35 12.67 15.31
C ALA A 40 12.46 13.11 14.13
N GLN A 41 12.14 14.41 14.03
CA GLN A 41 11.34 14.91 12.92
C GLN A 41 12.07 14.78 11.57
N ARG A 42 13.37 15.08 11.52
CA ARG A 42 14.15 15.06 10.28
C ARG A 42 14.37 13.63 9.77
N SER A 43 14.66 12.69 10.66
CA SER A 43 14.75 11.26 10.35
C SER A 43 13.40 10.72 9.90
N ALA A 44 12.31 11.05 10.61
CA ALA A 44 10.97 10.58 10.26
C ALA A 44 10.51 11.04 8.88
N VAL A 45 10.80 12.29 8.48
CA VAL A 45 10.49 12.77 7.13
C VAL A 45 11.29 12.01 6.08
N THR A 46 12.59 11.79 6.33
CA THR A 46 13.49 11.13 5.37
C THR A 46 13.13 9.66 5.17
N ASP A 47 12.94 8.92 6.27
CA ASP A 47 12.57 7.50 6.25
C ASP A 47 11.20 7.28 5.62
N THR A 48 10.23 8.13 5.97
CA THR A 48 8.88 8.07 5.39
C THR A 48 8.93 8.34 3.89
N ALA A 49 9.69 9.35 3.44
CA ALA A 49 9.84 9.66 2.02
C ALA A 49 10.50 8.50 1.25
N ALA A 50 11.54 7.89 1.82
CA ALA A 50 12.19 6.71 1.23
C ALA A 50 11.23 5.52 1.13
N ALA A 51 10.50 5.21 2.21
CA ALA A 51 9.51 4.13 2.23
C ALA A 51 8.39 4.35 1.20
N LEU A 52 7.83 5.56 1.13
CA LEU A 52 6.80 5.92 0.15
C LEU A 52 7.34 5.82 -1.29
N GLY A 53 8.59 6.24 -1.52
CA GLY A 53 9.27 6.09 -2.80
C GLY A 53 9.34 4.63 -3.25
N PHE A 54 9.85 3.74 -2.38
CA PHE A 54 9.91 2.30 -2.66
C PHE A 54 8.53 1.68 -2.89
N ILE A 55 7.55 2.01 -2.06
CA ILE A 55 6.18 1.49 -2.19
C ILE A 55 5.53 1.96 -3.50
N SER A 56 5.76 3.22 -3.90
CA SER A 56 5.27 3.74 -5.18
C SER A 56 5.86 3.01 -6.38
N ALA A 57 7.16 2.69 -6.34
CA ALA A 57 7.83 1.93 -7.39
C ALA A 57 7.26 0.51 -7.53
N ILE A 58 6.98 -0.16 -6.42
CA ILE A 58 6.32 -1.47 -6.41
C ILE A 58 4.88 -1.35 -6.94
N GLY A 59 4.14 -0.33 -6.53
CA GLY A 59 2.77 -0.06 -6.98
C GLY A 59 2.67 0.17 -8.50
N ALA A 60 3.68 0.80 -9.10
CA ALA A 60 3.74 1.02 -10.54
C ALA A 60 3.77 -0.30 -11.36
N ILE A 61 4.33 -1.38 -10.80
CA ILE A 61 4.34 -2.71 -11.43
C ILE A 61 2.91 -3.22 -11.67
N GLY A 62 1.97 -2.86 -10.79
CA GLY A 62 0.55 -3.19 -10.94
C GLY A 62 -0.07 -2.61 -12.22
N GLY A 63 0.39 -1.43 -12.67
CA GLY A 63 -0.05 -0.80 -13.90
C GLY A 63 0.30 -1.58 -15.17
N PHE A 64 1.38 -2.37 -15.15
CA PHE A 64 1.74 -3.27 -16.23
C PHE A 64 1.11 -4.66 -16.08
N PHE A 65 0.99 -5.13 -14.83
CA PHE A 65 0.41 -6.44 -14.52
C PHE A 65 -1.06 -6.55 -14.94
N ILE A 66 -1.86 -5.51 -14.71
CA ILE A 66 -3.31 -5.55 -15.00
C ILE A 66 -3.59 -5.74 -16.50
N PRO A 67 -3.07 -4.89 -17.43
CA PRO A 67 -3.30 -5.07 -18.85
C PRO A 67 -2.73 -6.39 -19.39
N LYS A 68 -1.55 -6.81 -18.89
CA LYS A 68 -0.94 -8.09 -19.28
C LYS A 68 -1.78 -9.29 -18.84
N ALA A 69 -2.27 -9.31 -17.61
CA ALA A 69 -3.11 -10.39 -17.11
C ALA A 69 -4.43 -10.50 -17.89
N PHE A 70 -5.07 -9.37 -18.22
CA PHE A 70 -6.24 -9.37 -19.10
C PHE A 70 -5.90 -9.89 -20.50
N GLY A 71 -4.81 -9.43 -21.10
CA GLY A 71 -4.35 -9.88 -22.41
C GLY A 71 -4.06 -11.38 -22.46
N THR A 72 -3.37 -11.92 -21.46
CA THR A 72 -3.11 -13.36 -21.35
C THR A 72 -4.39 -14.17 -21.12
N SER A 73 -5.32 -13.69 -20.28
CA SER A 73 -6.61 -14.35 -20.06
C SER A 73 -7.44 -14.41 -21.35
N LEU A 74 -7.51 -13.30 -22.10
CA LEU A 74 -8.19 -13.24 -23.39
C LEU A 74 -7.52 -14.15 -24.44
N ALA A 75 -6.19 -14.15 -24.52
CA ALA A 75 -5.45 -14.96 -25.49
C ALA A 75 -5.57 -16.47 -25.22
N MET A 76 -5.58 -16.90 -23.96
CA MET A 76 -5.62 -18.33 -23.62
C MET A 76 -7.04 -18.89 -23.47
N THR A 77 -8.00 -18.10 -23.01
CA THR A 77 -9.34 -18.60 -22.66
C THR A 77 -10.48 -17.93 -23.44
N GLY A 78 -10.18 -16.92 -24.26
CA GLY A 78 -11.19 -16.12 -24.95
C GLY A 78 -12.03 -15.23 -24.02
N SER A 79 -11.76 -15.24 -22.71
CA SER A 79 -12.56 -14.54 -21.70
C SER A 79 -11.67 -13.83 -20.65
N PRO A 80 -12.06 -12.63 -20.17
CA PRO A 80 -11.37 -11.94 -19.09
C PRO A 80 -11.64 -12.55 -17.70
N ALA A 81 -12.52 -13.55 -17.59
CA ALA A 81 -12.94 -14.12 -16.31
C ALA A 81 -11.77 -14.72 -15.49
N GLY A 82 -10.73 -15.25 -16.14
CA GLY A 82 -9.53 -15.76 -15.48
C GLY A 82 -8.77 -14.65 -14.74
N ALA A 83 -8.50 -13.53 -15.41
CA ALA A 83 -7.87 -12.36 -14.81
C ALA A 83 -8.72 -11.78 -13.66
N MET A 84 -10.05 -11.72 -13.82
CA MET A 84 -10.94 -11.20 -12.77
C MET A 84 -10.88 -12.02 -11.47
N LYS A 85 -10.83 -13.36 -11.56
CA LYS A 85 -10.66 -14.21 -10.37
C LYS A 85 -9.37 -13.91 -9.62
N ILE A 86 -8.26 -13.71 -10.34
CA ILE A 86 -6.96 -13.36 -9.74
C ILE A 86 -7.06 -12.03 -9.00
N PHE A 87 -7.67 -11.01 -9.59
CA PHE A 87 -7.84 -9.72 -8.93
C PHE A 87 -8.73 -9.81 -7.68
N VAL A 88 -9.82 -10.57 -7.72
CA VAL A 88 -10.68 -10.78 -6.55
C VAL A 88 -9.91 -11.44 -5.40
N VAL A 89 -9.16 -12.52 -5.69
CA VAL A 89 -8.33 -13.19 -4.69
C VAL A 89 -7.29 -12.23 -4.11
N PHE A 90 -6.66 -11.42 -4.95
CA PHE A 90 -5.70 -10.40 -4.51
C PHE A 90 -6.35 -9.35 -3.58
N TYR A 91 -7.53 -8.82 -3.94
CA TYR A 91 -8.24 -7.86 -3.08
C TYR A 91 -8.64 -8.47 -1.74
N ILE A 92 -9.11 -9.72 -1.71
CA ILE A 92 -9.43 -10.43 -0.46
C ILE A 92 -8.16 -10.57 0.40
N ALA A 93 -7.02 -10.95 -0.19
CA ALA A 93 -5.76 -11.05 0.52
C ALA A 93 -5.32 -9.69 1.10
N CYS A 94 -5.44 -8.60 0.34
CA CYS A 94 -5.17 -7.25 0.83
C CYS A 94 -6.06 -6.89 2.02
N VAL A 95 -7.37 -7.16 1.96
CA VAL A 95 -8.29 -6.91 3.09
C VAL A 95 -7.88 -7.70 4.33
N VAL A 96 -7.51 -8.97 4.17
CA VAL A 96 -7.04 -9.81 5.28
C VAL A 96 -5.75 -9.25 5.88
N ILE A 97 -4.78 -8.84 5.06
CA ILE A 97 -3.52 -8.24 5.53
C ILE A 97 -3.79 -6.94 6.28
N THR A 98 -4.60 -6.04 5.70
CA THR A 98 -5.00 -4.80 6.38
C THR A 98 -5.69 -5.12 7.71
N TRP A 99 -6.60 -6.09 7.75
CA TRP A 99 -7.27 -6.48 8.99
C TRP A 99 -6.30 -7.07 10.02
N LEU A 100 -5.33 -7.88 9.61
CA LEU A 100 -4.31 -8.44 10.51
C LEU A 100 -3.34 -7.39 11.05
N CYS A 101 -2.91 -6.44 10.21
CA CYS A 101 -1.97 -5.39 10.62
C CYS A 101 -2.63 -4.26 11.41
N TYR A 102 -3.84 -3.85 11.02
CA TYR A 102 -4.58 -2.72 11.60
C TYR A 102 -5.69 -3.16 12.54
N GLY A 103 -6.59 -4.03 12.09
CA GLY A 103 -7.75 -4.47 12.86
C GLY A 103 -7.39 -5.22 14.15
N ARG A 104 -6.22 -5.85 14.22
CA ARG A 104 -5.73 -6.51 15.44
C ARG A 104 -4.94 -5.59 16.38
N LYS A 105 -4.38 -4.48 15.90
CA LYS A 105 -3.56 -3.57 16.73
C LYS A 105 -4.38 -2.50 17.47
N THR A 106 -5.63 -2.25 17.07
CA THR A 106 -6.56 -1.36 17.79
C THR A 106 -7.18 -2.00 19.04
N ARG A 107 -6.66 -3.15 19.51
CA ARG A 107 -7.10 -3.79 20.74
C ARG A 107 -5.90 -4.20 21.61
N SER A 108 -5.13 -3.23 22.10
CA SER A 108 -4.48 -3.31 23.41
C SER A 108 -4.01 -1.94 23.87
#